data_AF-A0A737HB38-F1
#
_entry.id   AF-A0A737HB38-F1
#
_cell.length_a   1.000
_cell.length_b   1.000
_cell.length_c   1.000
_cell.angle_alpha   90.00
_cell.angle_beta   90.00
_cell.angle_gamma   90.00
#
_symmetry.space_group_name_H-M   'P 1'
#
loop_
_entity.id
_entity.type
_entity.pdbx_description
1 polymer ?
#
loop_
_entity_poly.entity_id
_entity_poly.type
_entity_poly.pdbx_seq_one_letter_code
_entity_poly.pdbx_strand_id
1 'polypeptide(L)'
;MGKLGGEMKALAKHCGGSHKTVNDRIHIVQRFDHHLRALNVQIQRVAQIKVRHIESYIHERLAQGIGKRTLQNEMASLRAVLQQAGRKQVAEHERLTNKSLGLSGASRNGTRQAITPEHYRHVLETARIKDPGLAVALELARLMGLRSQETVQSVQSLKTWKQAVERGDTRLTVVFGTKGGRPRETVILDADAVKQALENALDIVESRNDRLIDKPDLKSAMNYWHNQAARIGLTGAYSPHSLRYAWAQDAIRHYLAQGFSRKEAVAMVAMDLGHGDGRGRYVAQVYGQR
;
A
#
# COMPACT_ATOMS: atom_id res chain seq x y z
N MET A 1 15.88 -16.86 -18.98
CA MET A 1 16.70 -16.42 -17.83
C MET A 1 17.99 -17.21 -17.87
N GLY A 2 19.16 -16.58 -17.94
CA GLY A 2 20.42 -17.34 -17.86
C GLY A 2 20.85 -17.60 -16.42
N LYS A 3 22.02 -18.22 -16.27
CA LYS A 3 22.51 -18.77 -14.99
C LYS A 3 22.52 -17.77 -13.83
N LEU A 4 22.98 -16.52 -14.07
CA LEU A 4 23.00 -15.47 -13.06
C LEU A 4 21.60 -15.15 -12.54
N GLY A 5 20.67 -14.79 -13.44
CA GLY A 5 19.28 -14.50 -13.05
C GLY A 5 18.63 -15.66 -12.29
N GLY A 6 18.96 -16.91 -12.65
CA GLY A 6 18.50 -18.11 -11.93
C GLY A 6 18.98 -18.16 -10.49
N GLU A 7 20.29 -17.99 -10.29
CA GLU A 7 20.92 -17.95 -8.96
C GLU A 7 20.37 -16.78 -8.12
N MET A 8 20.30 -15.57 -8.69
CA MET A 8 19.79 -14.40 -7.98
C MET A 8 18.32 -14.56 -7.57
N LYS A 9 17.49 -15.22 -8.40
CA LYS A 9 16.09 -15.51 -8.06
C LYS A 9 15.99 -16.48 -6.88
N ALA A 10 16.85 -17.51 -6.83
CA ALA A 10 16.89 -18.43 -5.70
C ALA A 10 17.28 -17.71 -4.40
N LEU A 11 18.36 -16.91 -4.46
CA LEU A 11 18.81 -16.10 -3.32
C LEU A 11 17.74 -15.10 -2.87
N ALA A 12 17.03 -14.47 -3.81
CA ALA A 12 15.95 -13.53 -3.50
C ALA A 12 14.81 -14.18 -2.72
N LYS A 13 14.50 -15.46 -2.98
CA LYS A 13 13.54 -16.25 -2.20
C LYS A 13 14.08 -16.56 -0.80
N HIS A 14 15.35 -16.94 -0.69
CA HIS A 14 15.97 -17.32 0.58
C HIS A 14 16.10 -16.15 1.57
N CYS A 15 16.16 -14.91 1.06
CA CYS A 15 16.16 -13.73 1.91
C CYS A 15 14.85 -13.51 2.72
N GLY A 16 13.79 -14.30 2.46
CA GLY A 16 12.52 -14.22 3.17
C GLY A 16 11.73 -12.91 2.98
N GLY A 17 10.75 -12.72 3.85
CA GLY A 17 9.78 -11.61 3.82
C GLY A 17 8.42 -12.04 3.27
N SER A 18 7.48 -11.10 3.21
CA SER A 18 6.14 -11.38 2.66
C SER A 18 6.20 -11.78 1.18
N HIS A 19 5.21 -12.52 0.69
CA HIS A 19 5.11 -12.92 -0.72
C HIS A 19 5.36 -11.74 -1.69
N LYS A 20 4.77 -10.57 -1.40
CA LYS A 20 5.00 -9.35 -2.19
C LYS A 20 6.46 -8.90 -2.16
N THR A 21 7.09 -8.87 -0.98
CA THR A 21 8.49 -8.45 -0.84
C THR A 21 9.43 -9.38 -1.61
N VAL A 22 9.18 -10.69 -1.55
CA VAL A 22 9.94 -11.69 -2.31
C VAL A 22 9.73 -11.48 -3.81
N ASN A 23 8.48 -11.29 -4.26
CA ASN A 23 8.17 -11.06 -5.67
C ASN A 23 8.81 -9.78 -6.22
N ASP A 24 8.71 -8.67 -5.49
CA ASP A 24 9.33 -7.39 -5.87
C ASP A 24 10.86 -7.56 -6.01
N ARG A 25 11.49 -8.24 -5.05
CA ARG A 25 12.93 -8.54 -5.08
C ARG A 25 13.32 -9.39 -6.29
N ILE A 26 12.52 -10.39 -6.64
CA ILE A 26 12.74 -11.24 -7.84
C ILE A 26 12.72 -10.38 -9.11
N HIS A 27 11.75 -9.49 -9.26
CA HIS A 27 11.68 -8.59 -10.42
C HIS A 27 12.88 -7.64 -10.49
N ILE A 28 13.35 -7.15 -9.35
CA ILE A 28 14.53 -6.26 -9.27
C ILE A 28 15.78 -7.00 -9.76
N VAL A 29 16.05 -8.21 -9.24
CA VAL A 29 17.23 -8.96 -9.67
C VAL A 29 17.17 -9.42 -11.13
N GLN A 30 15.96 -9.72 -11.64
CA GLN A 30 15.76 -10.03 -13.05
C GLN A 30 16.04 -8.81 -13.94
N ARG A 31 15.59 -7.63 -13.52
CA ARG A 31 15.89 -6.37 -14.23
C ARG A 31 17.40 -6.09 -14.24
N PHE A 32 18.07 -6.35 -13.13
CA PHE A 32 19.53 -6.25 -13.06
C PHE A 32 20.24 -7.25 -13.98
N ASP A 33 19.84 -8.52 -14.03
CA ASP A 33 20.38 -9.51 -14.98
C ASP A 33 20.16 -9.07 -16.43
N HIS A 34 18.99 -8.49 -16.74
CA HIS A 34 18.70 -7.95 -18.07
C HIS A 34 19.61 -6.77 -18.44
N HIS A 35 19.83 -5.83 -17.51
CA HIS A 35 20.77 -4.72 -17.69
C HIS A 35 22.18 -5.20 -18.05
N LEU A 36 22.70 -6.18 -17.32
CA LEU A 36 24.03 -6.72 -17.62
C LEU A 36 24.12 -7.37 -18.99
N ARG A 37 23.09 -8.11 -19.41
CA ARG A 37 23.03 -8.70 -20.75
C ARG A 37 23.00 -7.63 -21.83
N ALA A 38 22.24 -6.56 -21.64
CA ALA A 38 22.15 -5.46 -22.59
C ALA A 38 23.51 -4.77 -22.81
N LEU A 39 24.37 -4.76 -21.78
CA LEU A 39 25.75 -4.27 -21.86
C LEU A 39 26.77 -5.34 -22.31
N ASN A 40 26.32 -6.50 -22.79
CA ASN A 40 27.17 -7.65 -23.15
C ASN A 40 28.07 -8.15 -21.99
N VAL A 41 27.68 -7.92 -20.74
CA VAL A 41 28.40 -8.41 -19.56
C VAL A 41 28.01 -9.86 -19.29
N GLN A 42 28.88 -10.79 -19.69
CA GLN A 42 28.63 -12.24 -19.61
C GLN A 42 29.07 -12.87 -18.28
N ILE A 43 28.47 -12.45 -17.17
CA ILE A 43 28.67 -13.13 -15.89
C ILE A 43 27.61 -14.22 -15.66
N GLN A 44 28.02 -15.33 -15.07
CA GLN A 44 27.15 -16.50 -14.83
C GLN A 44 26.81 -16.69 -13.36
N ARG A 45 27.61 -16.12 -12.44
CA ARG A 45 27.49 -16.31 -11.00
C ARG A 45 27.46 -14.98 -10.24
N VAL A 46 26.73 -14.95 -9.13
CA VAL A 46 26.66 -13.79 -8.21
C VAL A 46 28.04 -13.41 -7.66
N ALA A 47 28.93 -14.40 -7.47
CA ALA A 47 30.31 -14.16 -7.06
C ALA A 47 31.09 -13.22 -8.01
N GLN A 48 30.70 -13.18 -9.29
CA GLN A 48 31.33 -12.35 -10.32
C GLN A 48 30.76 -10.93 -10.39
N ILE A 49 29.71 -10.61 -9.63
CA ILE A 49 29.16 -9.25 -9.56
C ILE A 49 30.20 -8.32 -8.92
N LYS A 50 30.57 -7.29 -9.67
CA LYS A 50 31.46 -6.21 -9.23
C LYS A 50 30.65 -4.97 -8.89
N VAL A 51 31.21 -4.10 -8.05
CA VAL A 51 30.63 -2.81 -7.65
C VAL A 51 30.17 -2.00 -8.87
N ARG A 52 31.01 -1.90 -9.91
CA ARG A 52 30.73 -1.20 -11.18
C ARG A 52 29.48 -1.68 -11.91
N HIS A 53 29.10 -2.95 -11.76
CA HIS A 53 27.89 -3.49 -12.40
C HIS A 53 26.63 -2.89 -11.76
N ILE A 54 26.64 -2.73 -10.44
CA ILE A 54 25.52 -2.17 -9.67
C ILE A 54 25.45 -0.66 -9.88
N GLU A 55 26.59 0.04 -9.87
CA GLU A 55 26.63 1.47 -10.20
C GLU A 55 26.07 1.76 -11.59
N SER A 56 26.54 1.02 -12.60
CA SER A 56 26.04 1.15 -13.98
C SER A 56 24.53 0.95 -14.06
N TYR A 57 24.00 -0.05 -13.36
CA TYR A 57 22.56 -0.28 -13.29
C TYR A 57 21.83 0.91 -12.67
N ILE A 58 22.27 1.41 -11.52
CA ILE A 58 21.61 2.53 -10.85
C ILE A 58 21.69 3.82 -11.68
N HIS A 59 22.81 4.07 -12.36
CA HIS A 59 22.96 5.21 -13.26
C HIS A 59 22.02 5.12 -14.47
N GLU A 60 21.87 3.94 -15.08
CA GLU A 60 20.90 3.74 -16.16
C GLU A 60 19.47 4.00 -15.67
N ARG A 61 19.12 3.48 -14.48
CA ARG A 61 17.79 3.69 -13.90
C ARG A 61 17.53 5.16 -13.56
N LEU A 62 18.55 5.90 -13.12
CA LEU A 62 18.47 7.36 -12.94
C LEU A 62 18.25 8.07 -14.28
N ALA A 63 18.97 7.68 -15.34
CA ALA A 63 18.82 8.24 -16.67
C ALA A 63 17.42 7.97 -17.27
N GLN A 64 16.79 6.85 -16.89
CA GLN A 64 15.39 6.52 -17.21
C GLN A 64 14.37 7.37 -16.41
N GLY A 65 14.82 8.31 -15.57
CA GLY A 65 13.95 9.16 -14.76
C GLY A 65 13.28 8.45 -13.58
N ILE A 66 13.77 7.26 -13.19
CA ILE A 66 13.17 6.49 -12.09
C ILE A 66 13.41 7.21 -10.76
N GLY A 67 12.33 7.42 -10.01
CA GLY A 67 12.38 8.14 -8.74
C GLY A 67 13.35 7.52 -7.72
N LYS A 68 14.11 8.39 -7.03
CA LYS A 68 15.13 8.01 -6.04
C LYS A 68 14.63 7.00 -5.00
N ARG A 69 13.37 7.11 -4.55
CA ARG A 69 12.80 6.18 -3.56
C ARG A 69 12.67 4.75 -4.10
N THR A 70 12.29 4.60 -5.36
CA THR A 70 12.26 3.30 -6.04
C THR A 70 13.66 2.72 -6.10
N LEU A 71 14.66 3.52 -6.50
CA LEU A 71 16.06 3.06 -6.58
C LEU A 71 16.66 2.71 -5.22
N GLN A 72 16.28 3.40 -4.15
CA GLN A 72 16.65 3.00 -2.79
C GLN A 72 16.08 1.61 -2.42
N ASN A 73 14.85 1.29 -2.84
CA ASN A 73 14.27 -0.04 -2.64
C ASN A 73 14.98 -1.08 -3.50
N GLU A 74 15.29 -0.76 -4.77
CA GLU A 74 16.08 -1.62 -5.65
C GLU A 74 17.44 -1.94 -5.04
N MET A 75 18.15 -0.92 -4.54
CA MET A 75 19.41 -1.10 -3.83
C MET A 75 19.28 -1.94 -2.56
N ALA A 76 18.22 -1.74 -1.76
CA ALA A 76 17.98 -2.58 -0.59
C ALA A 76 17.79 -4.06 -0.96
N SER A 77 17.05 -4.33 -2.03
CA SER A 77 16.86 -5.68 -2.57
C SER A 77 18.15 -6.30 -3.09
N LEU A 78 18.95 -5.54 -3.86
CA LEU A 78 20.24 -6.00 -4.38
C LEU A 78 21.23 -6.29 -3.26
N ARG A 79 21.35 -5.38 -2.27
CA ARG A 79 22.23 -5.59 -1.10
C ARG A 79 21.85 -6.85 -0.32
N ALA A 80 20.56 -7.07 -0.09
CA ALA A 80 20.11 -8.26 0.64
C ALA A 80 20.45 -9.56 -0.12
N VAL A 81 20.30 -9.58 -1.45
CA VAL A 81 20.67 -10.74 -2.28
C VAL A 81 22.18 -10.98 -2.27
N LEU A 82 22.98 -9.91 -2.35
CA LEU A 82 24.44 -10.01 -2.27
C LEU A 82 24.89 -10.52 -0.89
N GLN A 83 24.33 -9.98 0.19
CA GLN A 83 24.61 -10.47 1.55
C GLN A 83 24.23 -11.94 1.72
N GLN A 84 23.05 -12.36 1.22
CA GLN A 84 22.63 -13.76 1.22
C GLN A 84 23.58 -14.68 0.45
N ALA A 85 24.28 -14.14 -0.56
CA ALA A 85 25.29 -14.85 -1.34
C ALA A 85 26.71 -14.77 -0.73
N GLY A 86 26.87 -14.27 0.49
CA GLY A 86 28.18 -14.07 1.13
C GLY A 86 29.01 -12.93 0.52
N ARG A 87 28.40 -12.05 -0.28
CA ARG A 87 29.06 -10.91 -0.94
C ARG A 87 28.93 -9.60 -0.14
N LYS A 88 29.10 -9.68 1.18
CA LYS A 88 28.95 -8.52 2.11
C LYS A 88 29.86 -7.35 1.72
N GLN A 89 31.10 -7.63 1.33
CA GLN A 89 32.08 -6.65 0.87
C GLN A 89 31.63 -5.85 -0.35
N VAL A 90 30.82 -6.44 -1.23
CA VAL A 90 30.21 -5.68 -2.34
C VAL A 90 29.00 -4.92 -1.87
N ALA A 91 28.11 -5.57 -1.11
CA ALA A 91 26.85 -4.99 -0.66
C ALA A 91 27.06 -3.70 0.17
N GLU A 92 28.13 -3.66 0.96
CA GLU A 92 28.47 -2.57 1.88
C GLU A 92 29.55 -1.64 1.35
N HIS A 93 29.96 -1.79 0.09
CA HIS A 93 30.98 -0.96 -0.52
C HIS A 93 30.58 0.53 -0.50
N GLU A 94 31.50 1.42 -0.15
CA GLU A 94 31.26 2.87 0.01
C GLU A 94 30.64 3.54 -1.23
N ARG A 95 31.05 3.09 -2.42
CA ARG A 95 30.50 3.49 -3.73
C ARG A 95 29.04 3.11 -3.94
N LEU A 96 28.53 2.12 -3.21
CA LEU A 96 27.14 1.68 -3.29
C LEU A 96 26.26 2.26 -2.20
N THR A 97 26.70 3.27 -1.46
CA THR A 97 25.81 3.99 -0.54
C THR A 97 24.79 4.84 -1.30
N ASN A 98 23.65 5.16 -0.68
CA ASN A 98 22.66 6.04 -1.31
C ASN A 98 23.21 7.44 -1.57
N LYS A 99 24.25 7.88 -0.84
CA LYS A 99 24.94 9.15 -1.08
C LYS A 99 25.78 9.07 -2.35
N SER A 100 26.67 8.08 -2.42
CA SER A 100 27.58 7.88 -3.57
C SER A 100 26.83 7.65 -4.88
N LEU A 101 25.67 6.99 -4.83
CA LEU A 101 24.82 6.71 -5.99
C LEU A 101 23.86 7.87 -6.35
N GLY A 102 23.95 9.04 -5.70
CA GLY A 102 23.06 10.18 -5.98
C GLY A 102 21.59 9.96 -5.55
N LEU A 103 21.31 8.93 -4.75
CA LEU A 103 19.98 8.54 -4.29
C LEU A 103 19.53 9.25 -3.00
N SER A 104 20.30 10.23 -2.51
CA SER A 104 19.97 11.01 -1.32
C SER A 104 18.88 12.08 -1.60
N GLY A 105 18.21 12.54 -0.54
CA GLY A 105 17.17 13.58 -0.62
C GLY A 105 15.81 13.09 -1.11
N ALA A 106 15.54 11.78 -1.10
CA ALA A 106 14.22 11.28 -1.46
C ALA A 106 13.16 11.73 -0.43
N SER A 107 12.11 12.40 -0.88
CA SER A 107 11.00 12.80 -0.02
C SER A 107 10.19 11.59 0.45
N ARG A 108 9.76 11.62 1.71
CA ARG A 108 8.78 10.67 2.26
C ARG A 108 7.34 11.17 2.10
N ASN A 109 7.15 12.38 1.59
CA ASN A 109 5.82 12.92 1.36
C ASN A 109 5.14 12.13 0.25
N GLY A 110 3.91 11.69 0.51
CA GLY A 110 3.05 11.15 -0.53
C GLY A 110 2.64 12.23 -1.53
N THR A 111 2.32 11.82 -2.75
CA THR A 111 1.71 12.69 -3.78
C THR A 111 0.19 12.76 -3.66
N ARG A 112 -0.40 11.97 -2.77
CA ARG A 112 -1.85 11.87 -2.56
C ARG A 112 -2.34 12.90 -1.56
N GLN A 113 -3.63 13.22 -1.63
CA GLN A 113 -4.31 14.16 -0.77
C GLN A 113 -5.60 13.55 -0.22
N ALA A 114 -6.21 14.17 0.81
CA ALA A 114 -7.56 13.82 1.21
C ALA A 114 -8.53 14.17 0.09
N ILE A 115 -9.44 13.25 -0.25
CA ILE A 115 -10.49 13.56 -1.22
C ILE A 115 -11.37 14.70 -0.67
N THR A 116 -11.73 15.65 -1.53
CA THR A 116 -12.68 16.72 -1.18
C THR A 116 -14.12 16.17 -1.15
N PRO A 117 -15.04 16.77 -0.38
CA PRO A 117 -16.46 16.36 -0.38
C PRO A 117 -17.10 16.35 -1.78
N GLU A 118 -16.78 17.33 -2.62
CA GLU A 118 -17.34 17.50 -3.97
C GLU A 118 -16.89 16.36 -4.89
N HIS A 119 -15.57 16.12 -4.97
CA HIS A 119 -15.00 15.01 -5.73
C HIS A 119 -15.49 13.65 -5.20
N TYR A 120 -15.62 13.49 -3.89
CA TYR A 120 -16.16 12.26 -3.30
C TYR A 120 -17.61 12.01 -3.75
N ARG A 121 -18.46 13.04 -3.71
CA ARG A 121 -19.86 12.96 -4.16
C ARG A 121 -19.95 12.56 -5.64
N HIS A 122 -19.17 13.22 -6.50
CA HIS A 122 -19.13 12.91 -7.93
C HIS A 122 -18.69 11.46 -8.22
N VAL A 123 -17.62 11.01 -7.56
CA VAL A 123 -17.11 9.63 -7.68
C VAL A 123 -18.16 8.63 -7.23
N LEU A 124 -18.86 8.91 -6.12
CA LEU A 124 -19.83 8.02 -5.54
C LEU A 124 -21.10 7.90 -6.40
N GLU A 125 -21.60 9.01 -6.93
CA GLU A 125 -22.72 9.02 -7.89
C GLU A 125 -22.37 8.22 -9.15
N THR A 126 -21.18 8.44 -9.70
CA THR A 126 -20.69 7.69 -10.88
C THR A 126 -20.56 6.20 -10.55
N ALA A 127 -20.07 5.84 -9.36
CA ALA A 127 -19.96 4.46 -8.92
C ALA A 127 -21.33 3.80 -8.79
N ARG A 128 -22.34 4.49 -8.24
CA ARG A 128 -23.71 3.94 -8.08
C ARG A 128 -24.34 3.58 -9.43
N ILE A 129 -24.18 4.44 -10.44
CA ILE A 129 -24.65 4.16 -11.80
C ILE A 129 -23.90 2.96 -12.40
N LYS A 130 -22.60 2.87 -12.14
CA LYS A 130 -21.75 1.85 -12.75
C LYS A 130 -21.93 0.47 -12.13
N ASP A 131 -21.90 0.40 -10.81
CA ASP A 131 -21.88 -0.82 -10.02
C ASP A 131 -22.19 -0.50 -8.54
N PRO A 132 -23.40 -0.82 -8.05
CA PRO A 132 -23.79 -0.60 -6.65
C PRO A 132 -22.80 -1.17 -5.63
N GLY A 133 -22.21 -2.34 -5.91
CA GLY A 133 -21.23 -2.96 -5.02
C GLY A 133 -19.91 -2.21 -4.95
N LEU A 134 -19.50 -1.56 -6.05
CA LEU A 134 -18.37 -0.62 -6.04
C LEU A 134 -18.68 0.62 -5.20
N ALA A 135 -19.90 1.17 -5.33
CA ALA A 135 -20.31 2.35 -4.59
C ALA A 135 -20.27 2.11 -3.07
N VAL A 136 -20.89 1.04 -2.59
CA VAL A 136 -20.86 0.67 -1.16
C VAL A 136 -19.42 0.41 -0.69
N ALA A 137 -18.59 -0.23 -1.52
CA ALA A 137 -17.20 -0.48 -1.17
C ALA A 137 -16.41 0.84 -1.00
N LEU A 138 -16.69 1.86 -1.82
CA LEU A 138 -16.11 3.20 -1.66
C LEU A 138 -16.62 3.90 -0.39
N GLU A 139 -17.90 3.76 -0.07
CA GLU A 139 -18.49 4.30 1.17
C GLU A 139 -17.83 3.69 2.41
N LEU A 140 -17.74 2.36 2.50
CA LEU A 140 -17.05 1.67 3.59
C LEU A 140 -15.57 2.10 3.70
N ALA A 141 -14.88 2.24 2.56
CA ALA A 141 -13.50 2.71 2.55
C ALA A 141 -13.35 4.13 3.11
N ARG A 142 -14.30 5.02 2.82
CA ARG A 142 -14.33 6.41 3.29
C ARG A 142 -14.73 6.54 4.76
N LEU A 143 -15.67 5.72 5.23
CA LEU A 143 -16.22 5.79 6.58
C LEU A 143 -15.33 5.11 7.63
N MET A 144 -14.59 4.07 7.22
CA MET A 144 -13.76 3.27 8.13
C MET A 144 -12.25 3.39 7.83
N GLY A 145 -11.90 4.28 6.90
CA GLY A 145 -10.53 4.51 6.47
C GLY A 145 -9.84 3.24 5.96
N LEU A 146 -10.52 2.35 5.24
CA LEU A 146 -9.98 1.05 4.82
C LEU A 146 -8.88 1.19 3.76
N ARG A 147 -7.93 0.24 3.72
CA ARG A 147 -7.04 0.03 2.55
C ARG A 147 -7.83 -0.63 1.43
N SER A 148 -7.39 -0.48 0.19
CA SER A 148 -8.06 -1.13 -0.95
C SER A 148 -8.30 -2.63 -0.78
N GLN A 149 -7.34 -3.37 -0.22
CA GLN A 149 -7.53 -4.80 0.03
C GLN A 149 -8.44 -5.10 1.22
N GLU A 150 -8.43 -4.25 2.26
CA GLU A 150 -9.38 -4.34 3.39
C GLU A 150 -10.80 -4.06 2.88
N THR A 151 -10.97 -3.08 1.99
CA THR A 151 -12.24 -2.76 1.32
C THR A 151 -12.75 -3.94 0.49
N VAL A 152 -11.94 -4.48 -0.40
CA VAL A 152 -12.35 -5.60 -1.28
C VAL A 152 -12.71 -6.85 -0.48
N GLN A 153 -12.08 -7.05 0.69
CA GLN A 153 -12.36 -8.19 1.56
C GLN A 153 -13.36 -7.90 2.68
N SER A 154 -13.91 -6.69 2.77
CA SER A 154 -14.83 -6.26 3.84
C SER A 154 -16.08 -7.10 3.95
N VAL A 155 -16.51 -7.74 2.84
CA VAL A 155 -17.66 -8.65 2.81
C VAL A 155 -17.60 -9.74 3.89
N GLN A 156 -16.40 -10.18 4.25
CA GLN A 156 -16.16 -11.20 5.27
C GLN A 156 -16.46 -10.72 6.71
N SER A 157 -16.66 -9.41 6.92
CA SER A 157 -16.85 -8.81 8.25
C SER A 157 -18.14 -8.02 8.39
N LEU A 158 -18.96 -7.87 7.34
CA LEU A 158 -20.15 -7.00 7.35
C LEU A 158 -21.12 -7.33 8.49
N LYS A 159 -21.45 -8.63 8.67
CA LYS A 159 -22.37 -9.08 9.72
C LYS A 159 -21.85 -8.77 11.12
N THR A 160 -20.57 -9.05 11.38
CA THR A 160 -19.93 -8.78 12.68
C THR A 160 -19.82 -7.27 12.94
N TRP A 161 -19.51 -6.47 11.92
CA TRP A 161 -19.47 -5.01 12.05
C TRP A 161 -20.86 -4.44 12.33
N LYS A 162 -21.91 -4.94 11.67
CA LYS A 162 -23.29 -4.50 11.93
C LYS A 162 -23.69 -4.79 13.38
N GLN A 163 -23.43 -6.02 13.86
CA GLN A 163 -23.70 -6.40 15.26
C GLN A 163 -22.93 -5.53 16.27
N ALA A 164 -21.69 -5.17 15.97
CA ALA A 164 -20.88 -4.29 16.82
C ALA A 164 -21.49 -2.87 16.90
N VAL A 165 -21.90 -2.31 15.75
CA VAL A 165 -22.57 -1.00 15.71
C VAL A 165 -23.91 -1.04 16.46
N GLU A 166 -24.71 -2.09 16.29
CA GLU A 166 -26.01 -2.25 16.96
C GLU A 166 -25.88 -2.41 18.48
N ARG A 167 -24.76 -2.96 18.95
CA ARG A 167 -24.43 -3.03 20.39
C ARG A 167 -23.96 -1.68 20.95
N GLY A 168 -23.68 -0.69 20.10
CA GLY A 168 -23.14 0.60 20.50
C GLY A 168 -21.63 0.60 20.70
N ASP A 169 -20.90 -0.36 20.10
CA ASP A 169 -19.44 -0.32 20.11
C ASP A 169 -18.96 0.96 19.41
N THR A 170 -17.92 1.59 19.93
CA THR A 170 -17.32 2.80 19.34
C THR A 170 -16.21 2.51 18.34
N ARG A 171 -15.88 1.23 18.14
CA ARG A 171 -14.75 0.76 17.33
C ARG A 171 -15.11 -0.53 16.59
N LEU A 172 -14.49 -0.74 15.44
CA LEU A 172 -14.65 -1.94 14.62
C LEU A 172 -13.30 -2.62 14.35
N THR A 173 -13.28 -3.95 14.50
CA THR A 173 -12.10 -4.78 14.20
C THR A 173 -12.00 -5.09 12.72
N VAL A 174 -10.90 -4.66 12.07
CA VAL A 174 -10.57 -5.03 10.70
C VAL A 174 -9.56 -6.17 10.70
N VAL A 175 -10.00 -7.36 10.27
CA VAL A 175 -9.17 -8.58 10.25
C VAL A 175 -8.65 -8.87 8.84
N PHE A 176 -9.53 -8.86 7.85
CA PHE A 176 -9.22 -9.30 6.48
C PHE A 176 -8.59 -8.19 5.62
N GLY A 177 -7.70 -8.60 4.72
CA GLY A 177 -6.98 -7.67 3.82
C GLY A 177 -5.95 -6.76 4.50
N THR A 178 -5.72 -6.94 5.80
CA THR A 178 -4.76 -6.16 6.58
C THR A 178 -3.32 -6.44 6.16
N LYS A 179 -2.45 -5.44 6.31
CA LYS A 179 -1.05 -5.56 5.93
C LYS A 179 -0.33 -6.54 6.85
N GLY A 180 0.15 -7.65 6.29
CA GLY A 180 0.87 -8.68 7.04
C GLY A 180 -0.02 -9.52 7.94
N GLY A 181 -1.35 -9.54 7.71
CA GLY A 181 -2.30 -10.33 8.47
C GLY A 181 -2.49 -9.87 9.91
N ARG A 182 -2.10 -8.63 10.23
CA ARG A 182 -2.23 -8.07 11.58
C ARG A 182 -3.55 -7.33 11.70
N PRO A 183 -4.48 -7.79 12.56
CA PRO A 183 -5.72 -7.07 12.80
C PRO A 183 -5.47 -5.65 13.31
N ARG A 184 -6.41 -4.75 13.04
CA ARG A 184 -6.42 -3.40 13.60
C ARG A 184 -7.82 -3.01 14.00
N GLU A 185 -7.93 -2.14 14.99
CA GLU A 185 -9.18 -1.46 15.32
C GLU A 185 -9.31 -0.18 14.52
N THR A 186 -10.54 0.26 14.23
CA THR A 186 -10.82 1.58 13.68
C THR A 186 -11.92 2.24 14.50
N VAL A 187 -11.75 3.51 14.84
CA VAL A 187 -12.81 4.28 15.51
C VAL A 187 -13.99 4.52 14.56
N ILE A 188 -15.20 4.49 15.11
CA ILE A 188 -16.43 4.85 14.41
C ILE A 188 -16.63 6.35 14.58
N LEU A 189 -16.56 7.09 13.47
CA LEU A 189 -16.70 8.56 13.48
C LEU A 189 -18.16 9.01 13.37
N ASP A 190 -18.98 8.21 12.69
CA ASP A 190 -20.40 8.43 12.45
C ASP A 190 -21.08 7.06 12.45
N ALA A 191 -21.78 6.74 13.55
CA ALA A 191 -22.37 5.42 13.75
C ALA A 191 -23.54 5.17 12.80
N ASP A 192 -24.36 6.20 12.54
CA ASP A 192 -25.53 6.09 11.67
C ASP A 192 -25.11 5.90 10.21
N ALA A 193 -24.13 6.68 9.74
CA ALA A 193 -23.60 6.51 8.38
C ALA A 193 -22.94 5.15 8.18
N VAL A 194 -22.18 4.66 9.17
CA VAL A 194 -21.58 3.32 9.11
C VAL A 194 -22.66 2.23 9.10
N LYS A 195 -23.69 2.34 9.96
CA LYS A 195 -24.80 1.39 10.00
C LYS A 195 -25.50 1.30 8.64
N GLN A 196 -25.87 2.45 8.07
CA GLN A 196 -26.54 2.50 6.77
C GLN A 196 -25.68 1.89 5.66
N ALA A 197 -24.38 2.19 5.64
CA ALA A 197 -23.47 1.61 4.64
C ALA A 197 -23.33 0.08 4.79
N LEU A 198 -23.37 -0.44 6.02
CA LEU A 198 -23.32 -1.89 6.29
C LEU A 198 -24.62 -2.58 5.88
N GLU A 199 -25.78 -1.98 6.13
CA GLU A 199 -27.09 -2.49 5.69
C GLU A 199 -27.17 -2.55 4.16
N ASN A 200 -26.85 -1.45 3.48
CA ASN A 200 -26.77 -1.41 2.02
C ASN A 200 -25.79 -2.45 1.46
N ALA A 201 -24.66 -2.67 2.16
CA ALA A 201 -23.70 -3.69 1.76
C ALA A 201 -24.25 -5.11 1.89
N LEU A 202 -25.00 -5.39 2.96
CA LEU A 202 -25.62 -6.69 3.19
C LEU A 202 -26.67 -7.01 2.11
N ASP A 203 -27.53 -6.04 1.76
CA ASP A 203 -28.52 -6.21 0.69
C ASP A 203 -27.88 -6.52 -0.67
N ILE A 204 -26.76 -5.86 -0.97
CA ILE A 204 -26.01 -6.09 -2.21
C ILE A 204 -25.38 -7.49 -2.23
N VAL A 205 -24.81 -7.96 -1.12
CA VAL A 205 -24.11 -9.27 -1.13
C VAL A 205 -25.08 -10.44 -1.17
N GLU A 206 -26.27 -10.29 -0.58
CA GLU A 206 -27.35 -11.29 -0.69
C GLU A 206 -27.80 -11.49 -2.14
N SER A 207 -27.83 -10.42 -2.94
CA SER A 207 -28.14 -10.51 -4.38
C SER A 207 -26.94 -10.91 -5.26
N ARG A 208 -25.73 -11.09 -4.69
CA ARG A 208 -24.48 -11.24 -5.46
C ARG A 208 -23.52 -12.30 -4.91
N ASN A 209 -24.04 -13.46 -4.50
CA ASN A 209 -23.21 -14.61 -4.08
C ASN A 209 -22.14 -14.23 -3.03
N ASP A 210 -22.53 -13.46 -2.01
CA ASP A 210 -21.65 -13.00 -0.93
C ASP A 210 -20.45 -12.13 -1.41
N ARG A 211 -20.66 -11.29 -2.43
CA ARG A 211 -19.61 -10.41 -2.98
C ARG A 211 -20.08 -9.00 -3.26
N LEU A 212 -19.31 -8.01 -2.78
CA LEU A 212 -19.47 -6.61 -3.21
C LEU A 212 -18.91 -6.40 -4.62
N ILE A 213 -17.72 -6.94 -4.89
CA ILE A 213 -17.12 -6.96 -6.22
C ILE A 213 -17.15 -8.39 -6.72
N ASP A 214 -18.09 -8.69 -7.63
CA ASP A 214 -18.25 -10.05 -8.16
C ASP A 214 -17.15 -10.38 -9.18
N LYS A 215 -16.06 -10.93 -8.65
CA LYS A 215 -14.93 -11.48 -9.39
C LYS A 215 -14.52 -12.81 -8.77
N PRO A 216 -14.01 -13.75 -9.59
CA PRO A 216 -13.78 -15.14 -9.16
C PRO A 216 -12.70 -15.27 -8.08
N ASP A 217 -11.78 -14.32 -7.99
CA ASP A 217 -10.64 -14.36 -7.08
C ASP A 217 -10.22 -12.95 -6.64
N LEU A 218 -9.44 -12.88 -5.54
CA LEU A 218 -8.98 -11.62 -4.96
C LEU A 218 -8.14 -10.78 -5.94
N LYS A 219 -7.32 -11.40 -6.78
CA LYS A 219 -6.48 -10.66 -7.75
C LYS A 219 -7.37 -9.99 -8.79
N SER A 220 -8.35 -10.71 -9.31
CA SER A 220 -9.35 -10.18 -10.24
C SER A 220 -10.22 -9.09 -9.62
N ALA A 221 -10.63 -9.25 -8.35
CA ALA A 221 -11.38 -8.24 -7.61
C ALA A 221 -10.55 -6.97 -7.36
N MET A 222 -9.29 -7.11 -6.97
CA MET A 222 -8.37 -5.98 -6.78
C MET A 222 -8.09 -5.24 -8.09
N ASN A 223 -7.92 -5.97 -9.20
CA ASN A 223 -7.76 -5.37 -10.52
C ASN A 223 -9.03 -4.60 -10.92
N TYR A 224 -10.21 -5.18 -10.69
CA TYR A 224 -11.48 -4.51 -10.94
C TYR A 224 -11.59 -3.23 -10.11
N TRP A 225 -11.36 -3.30 -8.79
CA TRP A 225 -11.37 -2.15 -7.89
C TRP A 225 -10.47 -1.01 -8.40
N HIS A 226 -9.21 -1.31 -8.73
CA HIS A 226 -8.27 -0.28 -9.19
C HIS A 226 -8.66 0.31 -10.55
N ASN A 227 -9.08 -0.54 -11.49
CA ASN A 227 -9.45 -0.10 -12.84
C ASN A 227 -10.73 0.74 -12.83
N GLN A 228 -11.76 0.31 -12.09
CA GLN A 228 -13.00 1.07 -12.01
C GLN A 228 -12.79 2.37 -11.23
N ALA A 229 -12.06 2.33 -10.11
CA ALA A 229 -11.74 3.54 -9.38
C ALA A 229 -11.04 4.59 -10.27
N ALA A 230 -10.09 4.16 -11.11
CA ALA A 230 -9.47 5.06 -12.07
C ALA A 230 -10.47 5.65 -13.07
N ARG A 231 -11.38 4.82 -13.61
CA ARG A 231 -12.41 5.24 -14.58
C ARG A 231 -13.43 6.22 -14.01
N ILE A 232 -13.75 6.12 -12.72
CA ILE A 232 -14.69 7.04 -12.05
C ILE A 232 -13.98 8.28 -11.49
N GLY A 233 -12.71 8.52 -11.85
CA GLY A 233 -12.00 9.74 -11.49
C GLY A 233 -11.13 9.65 -10.22
N LEU A 234 -10.94 8.47 -9.64
CA LEU A 234 -9.98 8.28 -8.54
C LEU A 234 -8.57 7.99 -9.06
N THR A 235 -7.92 9.02 -9.62
CA THR A 235 -6.57 8.94 -10.19
C THR A 235 -5.64 10.01 -9.63
N GLY A 236 -4.33 9.89 -9.88
CA GLY A 236 -3.35 10.89 -9.48
C GLY A 236 -3.38 11.22 -7.98
N ALA A 237 -3.56 12.50 -7.66
CA ALA A 237 -3.64 13.00 -6.28
C ALA A 237 -4.84 12.44 -5.51
N TYR A 238 -5.95 12.14 -6.19
CA TYR A 238 -7.19 11.60 -5.62
C TYR A 238 -7.37 10.11 -5.95
N SER A 239 -6.36 9.29 -5.70
CA SER A 239 -6.49 7.83 -5.87
C SER A 239 -7.41 7.19 -4.81
N PRO A 240 -7.76 5.89 -4.87
CA PRO A 240 -8.62 5.23 -3.85
C PRO A 240 -8.16 5.41 -2.41
N HIS A 241 -6.84 5.50 -2.21
CA HIS A 241 -6.22 5.71 -0.91
C HIS A 241 -6.48 7.10 -0.32
N SER A 242 -7.02 8.03 -1.11
CA SER A 242 -7.42 9.38 -0.71
C SER A 242 -8.70 9.39 0.13
N LEU A 243 -9.55 8.37 -0.01
CA LEU A 243 -10.69 8.13 0.90
C LEU A 243 -10.18 7.92 2.33
N ARG A 244 -9.13 7.12 2.47
CA ARG A 244 -8.44 6.89 3.75
C ARG A 244 -7.71 8.13 4.26
N TYR A 245 -7.26 9.02 3.39
CA TYR A 245 -6.71 10.32 3.81
C TYR A 245 -7.79 11.21 4.41
N ALA A 246 -8.94 11.33 3.75
CA ALA A 246 -10.06 12.09 4.26
C ALA A 246 -10.52 11.54 5.63
N TRP A 247 -10.68 10.21 5.74
CA TRP A 247 -10.98 9.56 7.02
C TRP A 247 -9.95 9.87 8.11
N ALA A 248 -8.65 9.79 7.79
CA ALA A 248 -7.60 10.06 8.78
C ALA A 248 -7.65 11.51 9.28
N GLN A 249 -7.99 12.47 8.42
CA GLN A 249 -8.15 13.86 8.82
C GLN A 249 -9.39 14.06 9.70
N ASP A 250 -10.50 13.39 9.39
CA ASP A 250 -11.70 13.38 10.25
C ASP A 250 -11.37 12.78 11.63
N ALA A 251 -10.66 11.65 11.67
CA ALA A 251 -10.28 11.00 12.91
C ALA A 251 -9.32 11.86 13.76
N ILE A 252 -8.40 12.60 13.13
CA ILE A 252 -7.56 13.58 13.86
C ILE A 252 -8.45 14.64 14.50
N ARG A 253 -9.41 15.21 13.75
CA ARG A 253 -10.35 16.21 14.29
C ARG A 253 -11.18 15.64 15.43
N HIS A 254 -11.66 14.40 15.30
CA HIS A 254 -12.43 13.71 16.32
C HIS A 254 -11.68 13.61 17.66
N TYR A 255 -10.43 13.14 17.66
CA TYR A 255 -9.65 13.07 18.89
C TYR A 255 -9.28 14.46 19.45
N LEU A 256 -8.98 15.43 18.59
CA LEU A 256 -8.75 16.81 19.04
C LEU A 256 -9.98 17.40 19.74
N ALA A 257 -11.18 17.14 19.21
CA ALA A 257 -12.44 17.59 19.82
C ALA A 257 -12.72 16.92 21.18
N GLN A 258 -12.13 15.74 21.44
CA GLN A 258 -12.18 15.05 22.73
C GLN A 258 -11.11 15.55 23.73
N GLY A 259 -10.33 16.56 23.37
CA GLY A 259 -9.33 17.17 24.25
C GLY A 259 -7.93 16.53 24.18
N PHE A 260 -7.70 15.58 23.27
CA PHE A 260 -6.37 15.03 23.05
C PHE A 260 -5.42 16.10 22.49
N SER A 261 -4.16 16.08 22.91
CA SER A 261 -3.13 16.89 22.25
C SER A 261 -2.93 16.43 20.81
N ARG A 262 -2.38 17.30 19.95
CA ARG A 262 -2.06 16.95 18.56
C ARG A 262 -1.17 15.71 18.46
N LYS A 263 -0.23 15.53 19.41
CA LYS A 263 0.68 14.38 19.43
C LYS A 263 -0.07 13.08 19.73
N GLU A 264 -0.99 13.10 20.68
CA GLU A 264 -1.80 11.92 21.03
C GLU A 264 -2.82 11.61 19.92
N ALA A 265 -3.50 12.63 19.38
CA ALA A 265 -4.44 12.46 18.28
C ALA A 265 -3.81 11.75 17.06
N VAL A 266 -2.61 12.17 16.63
CA VAL A 266 -1.93 11.50 15.50
C VAL A 266 -1.40 10.12 15.86
N ALA A 267 -1.12 9.84 17.14
CA ALA A 267 -0.73 8.50 17.60
C ALA A 267 -1.94 7.55 17.63
N MET A 268 -3.09 8.02 18.11
CA MET A 268 -4.36 7.27 18.06
C MET A 268 -4.75 6.95 16.61
N VAL A 269 -4.70 7.93 15.71
CA VAL A 269 -4.96 7.69 14.29
C VAL A 269 -3.90 6.77 13.66
N ALA A 270 -2.66 6.78 14.12
CA ALA A 270 -1.66 5.81 13.67
C ALA A 270 -2.03 4.38 14.08
N MET A 271 -2.55 4.18 15.30
CA MET A 271 -3.08 2.90 15.76
C MET A 271 -4.32 2.49 14.95
N ASP A 272 -5.27 3.41 14.75
CA ASP A 272 -6.48 3.14 13.97
C ASP A 272 -6.13 2.74 12.54
N LEU A 273 -5.13 3.38 11.94
CA LEU A 273 -4.65 3.04 10.60
C LEU A 273 -3.81 1.75 10.58
N GLY A 274 -3.55 1.09 11.72
CA GLY A 274 -2.71 -0.11 11.78
C GLY A 274 -1.24 0.19 11.43
N HIS A 275 -0.75 1.38 11.79
CA HIS A 275 0.66 1.78 11.65
C HIS A 275 1.47 1.56 12.94
N GLY A 276 0.81 1.47 14.09
CA GLY A 276 1.43 1.46 15.42
C GLY A 276 1.58 2.87 16.00
N ASP A 277 1.63 2.96 17.32
CA ASP A 277 1.72 4.20 18.12
C ASP A 277 2.98 5.03 17.81
N GLY A 278 4.11 4.38 17.52
CA GLY A 278 5.37 5.02 17.13
C GLY A 278 5.35 5.73 15.76
N ARG A 279 4.20 5.77 15.07
CA ARG A 279 4.05 6.35 13.72
C ARG A 279 3.25 7.65 13.67
N GLY A 280 2.95 8.28 14.81
CA GLY A 280 2.25 9.58 14.84
C GLY A 280 2.88 10.67 13.95
N ARG A 281 4.22 10.81 13.95
CA ARG A 281 4.92 11.74 13.04
C ARG A 281 4.69 11.42 11.56
N TYR A 282 4.65 10.14 11.21
CA TYR A 282 4.37 9.72 9.83
C TYR A 282 2.92 10.04 9.45
N VAL A 283 1.96 9.84 10.36
CA VAL A 283 0.57 10.24 10.14
C VAL A 283 0.45 11.74 9.94
N ALA A 284 1.07 12.55 10.80
CA ALA A 284 1.08 14.01 10.67
C ALA A 284 1.67 14.46 9.32
N GLN A 285 2.77 13.84 8.87
CA GLN A 285 3.44 14.19 7.62
C GLN A 285 2.68 13.75 6.36
N VAL A 286 2.04 12.58 6.41
CA VAL A 286 1.47 11.93 5.22
C VAL A 286 -0.03 12.14 5.09
N TYR A 287 -0.76 12.06 6.20
CA TYR A 287 -2.22 12.12 6.26
C TYR A 287 -2.74 13.45 6.81
N GLY A 288 -1.92 14.20 7.55
CA GLY A 288 -2.29 15.50 8.09
C GLY A 288 -2.72 16.49 6.99
N GLN A 289 -3.49 17.49 7.39
CA GLN A 289 -3.77 18.64 6.53
C GLN A 289 -2.45 19.34 6.19
N ARG A 290 -2.27 19.64 4.91
CA ARG A 290 -1.19 20.50 4.42
C ARG A 290 -1.65 21.94 4.46
#